data_AF-A0A1V5X549-F1
#
_entry.id   AF-A0A1V5X549-F1
#
_cell.length_a   1.000
_cell.length_b   1.000
_cell.length_c   1.000
_cell.angle_alpha   90.00
_cell.angle_beta   90.00
_cell.angle_gamma   90.00
#
_symmetry.space_group_name_H-M   'P 1'
#
loop_
_entity.id
_entity.type
_entity.pdbx_description
1 polymer ?
#
loop_
_entity_poly.entity_id
_entity_poly.type
_entity_poly.pdbx_seq_one_letter_code
_entity_poly.pdbx_strand_id
1 'polypeptide(L)'
;MVVIWWYILIALTTALAGVYELVYPVLDQLQIAKPESNVVRYMPIMYVTFTGMFFAAAPLVLLPCIIPSMGERFRKSLLETLLVD
;
A
#
# COMPACT_ATOMS: atom_id res chain seq x y z
N MET A 1 -8.99 27.64 -3.56
CA MET A 1 -9.86 26.60 -2.93
C MET A 1 -10.08 25.40 -3.84
N VAL A 2 -10.44 25.59 -5.12
CA VAL A 2 -10.68 24.48 -6.07
C VAL A 2 -9.48 23.53 -6.25
N VAL A 3 -8.26 24.06 -6.37
CA VAL A 3 -7.04 23.26 -6.59
C VAL A 3 -6.73 22.30 -5.41
N ILE A 4 -6.94 22.76 -4.17
CA ILE A 4 -6.71 21.95 -2.97
C ILE A 4 -7.70 20.78 -2.92
N TRP A 5 -8.95 21.01 -3.33
CA TRP A 5 -9.98 19.98 -3.34
C TRP A 5 -9.67 18.87 -4.35
N TRP A 6 -9.25 19.23 -5.56
CA TRP A 6 -8.80 18.28 -6.57
C TRP A 6 -7.55 17.51 -6.12
N TYR A 7 -6.61 18.18 -5.45
CA TYR A 7 -5.43 17.51 -4.91
C TYR A 7 -5.80 16.47 -3.84
N ILE A 8 -6.71 16.81 -2.92
CA ILE A 8 -7.18 15.88 -1.90
C ILE A 8 -7.88 14.68 -2.55
N LEU A 9 -8.71 14.90 -3.57
CA LEU A 9 -9.37 13.83 -4.30
C LEU A 9 -8.36 12.90 -4.99
N ILE A 10 -7.35 13.45 -5.68
CA ILE A 10 -6.28 12.68 -6.32
C ILE A 10 -5.46 11.93 -5.26
N ALA A 11 -5.12 12.56 -4.15
CA ALA A 11 -4.37 11.92 -3.08
C ALA A 11 -5.14 10.75 -2.46
N LEU A 12 -6.45 10.92 -2.27
CA LEU A 12 -7.32 9.90 -1.70
C LEU A 12 -7.51 8.72 -2.66
N THR A 13 -7.75 8.98 -3.94
CA THR A 13 -7.85 7.90 -4.94
C THR A 13 -6.52 7.17 -5.12
N THR A 14 -5.39 7.89 -5.09
CA THR A 14 -4.06 7.27 -5.19
C THR A 14 -3.75 6.42 -3.97
N ALA A 15 -4.11 6.88 -2.76
CA ALA A 15 -3.93 6.11 -1.55
C ALA A 15 -4.74 4.81 -1.57
N LEU A 16 -6.01 4.89 -1.96
CA LEU A 16 -6.89 3.73 -2.09
C LEU A 16 -6.40 2.77 -3.18
N ALA A 17 -6.04 3.29 -4.36
CA ALA A 17 -5.50 2.50 -5.46
C ALA A 17 -4.19 1.82 -5.06
N GLY A 18 -3.28 2.55 -4.40
CA GLY A 18 -2.02 2.01 -3.90
C GLY A 18 -2.22 0.91 -2.87
N VAL A 19 -3.17 1.05 -1.94
CA VAL A 19 -3.45 -0.02 -0.99
C VAL A 19 -4.03 -1.25 -1.70
N TYR A 20 -4.97 -1.05 -2.62
CA TYR A 20 -5.58 -2.14 -3.38
C TYR A 20 -4.60 -2.87 -4.29
N GLU A 21 -3.74 -2.15 -5.02
CA GLU A 21 -2.79 -2.75 -5.94
C GLU A 21 -1.49 -3.19 -5.28
N LEU A 22 -0.94 -2.44 -4.32
CA LEU A 22 0.40 -2.73 -3.77
C LEU A 22 0.31 -3.55 -2.49
N VAL A 23 -0.62 -3.23 -1.59
CA VAL A 23 -0.63 -3.79 -0.23
C VAL A 23 -1.47 -5.06 -0.13
N TYR A 24 -2.65 -5.09 -0.77
CA TYR A 24 -3.54 -6.26 -0.77
C TYR A 24 -2.84 -7.56 -1.24
N PRO A 25 -2.16 -7.62 -2.41
CA PRO A 25 -1.53 -8.87 -2.86
C PRO A 25 -0.36 -9.30 -1.96
N VAL A 26 0.29 -8.37 -1.27
CA VAL A 26 1.40 -8.68 -0.35
C VAL A 26 0.86 -9.30 0.94
N LEU A 27 -0.20 -8.73 1.50
CA LEU A 27 -0.85 -9.26 2.71
C LEU A 27 -1.51 -10.62 2.45
N ASP A 28 -2.12 -10.81 1.27
CA ASP A 28 -2.67 -12.11 0.86
C ASP A 28 -1.57 -13.19 0.76
N GLN A 29 -0.44 -12.87 0.13
CA GLN A 29 0.72 -13.77 0.09
C GLN A 29 1.32 -14.03 1.47
N LEU A 30 1.37 -13.01 2.33
CA LEU A 30 1.88 -13.14 3.71
C LEU A 30 0.96 -14.02 4.57
N GLN A 31 -0.36 -13.93 4.37
CA GLN A 31 -1.33 -14.78 5.07
C GLN A 31 -1.13 -16.26 4.74
N ILE A 32 -0.77 -16.57 3.49
CA ILE A 32 -0.46 -17.94 3.05
C ILE A 32 0.90 -18.40 3.60
N ALA A 33 1.91 -17.52 3.61
CA ALA A 33 3.28 -17.86 4.00
C ALA A 33 3.52 -17.92 5.52
N LYS A 34 2.93 -17.01 6.29
CA LYS A 34 3.08 -16.88 7.77
C LYS A 34 1.72 -16.48 8.39
N PRO A 35 0.75 -17.40 8.49
CA PRO A 35 -0.57 -17.10 9.06
C PRO A 35 -0.52 -16.71 10.55
N GLU A 36 0.54 -17.11 11.27
CA GLU A 36 0.72 -16.83 12.70
C GLU A 36 1.34 -15.44 12.97
N SER A 37 1.71 -14.70 11.93
CA SER A 37 2.30 -13.36 12.08
C SER A 37 1.29 -12.38 12.68
N ASN A 38 1.76 -11.56 13.62
CA ASN A 38 0.98 -10.43 14.16
C ASN A 38 0.51 -9.48 13.04
N VAL A 39 1.25 -9.39 11.93
CA VAL A 39 0.89 -8.56 10.76
C VAL A 39 -0.41 -9.06 10.12
N VAL A 40 -0.59 -10.38 10.03
CA VAL A 40 -1.81 -11.00 9.50
C VAL A 40 -2.97 -10.81 10.47
N ARG A 41 -2.72 -10.98 11.79
CA ARG A 41 -3.73 -10.75 12.83
C ARG A 41 -4.24 -9.32 12.88
N TYR A 42 -3.37 -8.34 12.60
CA TYR A 42 -3.68 -6.92 12.60
C TYR A 42 -3.77 -6.32 11.18
N MET A 43 -4.15 -7.12 10.18
CA MET A 43 -4.37 -6.66 8.79
C MET A 43 -5.13 -5.34 8.65
N PRO A 44 -6.26 -5.10 9.36
CA PRO A 44 -6.99 -3.83 9.25
C PRO A 44 -6.13 -2.62 9.65
N ILE A 45 -5.27 -2.78 10.65
CA ILE A 45 -4.37 -1.72 11.13
C ILE A 45 -3.29 -1.42 10.09
N MET A 46 -2.75 -2.46 9.44
CA MET A 46 -1.83 -2.31 8.32
C MET A 46 -2.49 -1.51 7.19
N TYR A 47 -3.71 -1.88 6.77
CA TYR A 47 -4.43 -1.16 5.72
C TYR A 47 -4.63 0.32 6.05
N VAL A 48 -5.05 0.64 7.28
CA VAL A 48 -5.23 2.04 7.72
C VAL A 48 -3.90 2.81 7.72
N THR A 49 -2.84 2.19 8.22
CA THR A 49 -1.51 2.81 8.30
C THR A 49 -0.94 3.10 6.91
N PHE A 50 -1.03 2.13 5.98
CA PHE A 50 -0.60 2.32 4.59
C PHE A 50 -1.48 3.32 3.84
N THR A 51 -2.80 3.35 4.09
CA THR A 51 -3.69 4.37 3.50
C THR A 51 -3.25 5.77 3.93
N GLY A 52 -2.97 5.98 5.21
CA GLY A 52 -2.49 7.27 5.73
C GLY A 52 -1.13 7.66 5.16
N MET A 53 -0.18 6.72 5.11
CA MET A 53 1.14 6.96 4.50
C MET A 53 1.03 7.27 3.00
N PHE A 54 0.22 6.52 2.25
CA PHE A 54 0.04 6.74 0.82
C PHE A 54 -0.75 8.00 0.51
N PHE A 55 -1.62 8.46 1.40
CA PHE A 55 -2.28 9.75 1.26
C PHE A 55 -1.26 10.90 1.38
N ALA A 56 -0.35 10.83 2.36
CA ALA A 56 0.72 11.81 2.52
C ALA A 56 1.77 11.73 1.39
N ALA A 57 2.09 10.52 0.93
CA ALA A 57 3.05 10.23 -0.12
C ALA A 57 2.42 10.07 -1.52
N ALA A 58 1.16 10.49 -1.70
CA ALA A 58 0.39 10.26 -2.93
C ALA A 58 1.13 10.59 -4.23
N PRO A 59 1.80 11.74 -4.39
CA PRO A 59 2.52 12.03 -5.63
C PRO A 59 3.66 11.03 -5.93
N LEU A 60 4.24 10.40 -4.92
CA LEU A 60 5.26 9.37 -5.07
C LEU A 60 4.66 7.98 -5.32
N VAL A 61 3.53 7.67 -4.67
CA VAL A 61 2.82 6.38 -4.78
C VAL A 61 2.08 6.24 -6.12
N LEU A 62 1.73 7.36 -6.76
CA LEU A 62 1.12 7.37 -8.08
C LEU A 62 2.02 6.68 -9.14
N LEU A 63 3.34 6.80 -9.02
CA LEU A 63 4.31 6.17 -9.93
C LEU A 63 4.27 4.63 -9.89
N PRO A 64 4.41 3.96 -8.73
CA PRO A 64 4.32 2.51 -8.64
C PRO A 64 2.91 1.95 -8.92
N CYS A 65 1.84 2.74 -8.76
CA CYS A 65 0.50 2.32 -9.18
C CYS A 65 0.35 2.31 -10.71
N ILE A 66 0.93 3.28 -11.42
CA ILE A 66 0.82 3.34 -12.90
C ILE A 66 1.82 2.41 -13.58
N ILE A 67 3.03 2.28 -13.01
CA ILE A 67 4.13 1.54 -13.62
C ILE A 67 4.26 0.16 -12.95
N PRO A 68 3.87 -0.93 -13.64
CA PRO A 68 3.82 -2.26 -13.04
C PRO A 68 5.18 -2.77 -12.57
N SER A 69 6.29 -2.41 -13.24
CA SER A 69 7.63 -2.80 -12.82
C SER A 69 8.06 -2.17 -11.48
N MET A 70 7.58 -0.95 -11.18
CA MET A 70 7.80 -0.29 -9.90
C MET A 70 6.89 -0.87 -8.82
N GLY A 71 5.63 -1.18 -9.17
CA GLY A 71 4.69 -1.84 -8.29
C GLY A 71 5.18 -3.23 -7.84
N GLU A 72 5.70 -4.05 -8.76
CA GLU A 72 6.29 -5.35 -8.42
C GLU A 72 7.49 -5.23 -7.49
N ARG A 73 8.38 -4.24 -7.71
CA ARG A 73 9.51 -3.98 -6.81
C ARG A 73 9.04 -3.62 -5.41
N PHE A 74 8.07 -2.72 -5.31
CA PHE A 74 7.49 -2.33 -4.02
C PHE A 74 6.89 -3.54 -3.30
N ARG A 75 6.10 -4.36 -4.00
CA ARG A 75 5.50 -5.58 -3.45
C ARG A 75 6.56 -6.55 -2.94
N LYS A 76 7.62 -6.80 -3.72
CA LYS A 76 8.73 -7.69 -3.32
C LYS A 76 9.46 -7.17 -2.09
N SER A 77 9.85 -5.89 -2.08
CA SER A 77 10.54 -5.30 -0.92
C SER A 77 9.66 -5.27 0.34
N LEU A 78 8.36 -4.99 0.19
CA LEU A 78 7.42 -5.01 1.31
C LEU A 78 7.27 -6.44 1.86
N LEU A 79 7.11 -7.43 0.98
CA LEU A 79 6.99 -8.84 1.37
C LEU A 79 8.27 -9.38 2.01
N GLU A 80 9.45 -9.07 1.46
CA GLU A 80 10.74 -9.45 2.05
C GLU A 80 10.90 -8.87 3.46
N THR A 81 10.57 -7.59 3.65
CA THR A 81 10.62 -6.95 4.97
C THR A 81 9.71 -7.67 5.97
N LEU A 82 8.47 -7.97 5.56
CA LEU A 82 7.47 -8.63 6.40
C LEU A 82 7.74 -10.11 6.66
N LEU A 83 8.58 -10.77 5.86
CA LEU A 83 9.00 -12.15 6.08
C LEU A 83 10.23 -12.26 7.01
N VAL A 84 11.09 -11.25 6.99
CA VAL A 84 12.31 -11.18 7.80
C VAL A 84 12.00 -10.86 9.28
N ASP A 85 10.90 -10.15 9.56
CA ASP A 85 10.29 -10.09 10.90
C ASP A 85 9.70 -11.45 11.34
#